data_AF-A0A0H4VWU8-F1
#
_entry.id   AF-A0A0H4VWU8-F1
#
_cell.length_a   1.000
_cell.length_b   1.000
_cell.length_c   1.000
_cell.angle_alpha   90.00
_cell.angle_beta   90.00
_cell.angle_gamma   90.00
#
_symmetry.space_group_name_H-M   'P 1'
#
loop_
_entity.id
_entity.type
_entity.pdbx_description
1 polymer ?
#
loop_
_entity_poly.entity_id
_entity_poly.type
_entity_poly.pdbx_seq_one_letter_code
_entity_poly.pdbx_strand_id
1 'polypeptide(L)'
;MAFNGWMSAVTLKDTDREMIDAFVAAPRLIDAFDQLMAGDPNFRQMVTEFTALWPVLNVRSVRAKLGYDAFRQHDRAALLALCAAANVKQQPSGWVAEGRPSWEQLLRTIYQVRCNLFHGEKSPQSLRDRDLVLASDHILAHFIAATGCFDWHDH
;
A
#
# COMPACT_ATOMS: atom_id res chain seq x y z
N MET A 1 12.94 5.14 0.32
CA MET A 1 12.28 3.88 -0.09
C MET A 1 13.28 2.73 -0.15
N ALA A 2 13.49 2.07 0.99
CA ALA A 2 14.29 0.86 1.14
C ALA A 2 13.53 -0.43 0.76
N PHE A 3 12.26 -0.32 0.34
CA PHE A 3 11.34 -1.44 0.12
C PHE A 3 11.76 -2.40 -1.00
N ASN A 4 12.29 -1.88 -2.11
CA ASN A 4 12.83 -2.73 -3.18
C ASN A 4 14.15 -3.39 -2.81
N GLY A 5 15.00 -2.66 -2.06
CA GLY A 5 16.24 -3.22 -1.53
C GLY A 5 15.95 -4.34 -0.55
N TRP A 6 14.95 -4.16 0.33
CA TRP A 6 14.48 -5.19 1.25
C TRP A 6 13.89 -6.41 0.52
N MET A 7 12.92 -6.22 -0.37
CA MET A 7 12.31 -7.33 -1.09
C MET A 7 13.31 -8.09 -1.97
N SER A 8 14.20 -7.39 -2.66
CA SER A 8 15.23 -8.01 -3.49
C SER A 8 16.25 -8.79 -2.64
N ALA A 9 16.65 -8.25 -1.49
CA ALA A 9 17.59 -8.93 -0.58
C ALA A 9 17.00 -10.21 0.03
N VAL A 10 15.68 -10.27 0.24
CA VAL A 10 15.03 -11.41 0.90
C VAL A 10 14.54 -12.47 -0.09
N THR A 11 14.01 -12.08 -1.26
CA THR A 11 13.32 -13.03 -2.15
C THR A 11 14.14 -13.56 -3.32
N LEU A 12 15.21 -12.85 -3.71
CA LEU A 12 15.99 -13.12 -4.94
C LEU A 12 15.13 -13.22 -6.23
N LYS A 13 13.92 -12.66 -6.27
CA LYS A 13 13.04 -12.70 -7.47
C LYS A 13 13.33 -11.54 -8.42
N ASP A 14 13.07 -11.78 -9.70
CA ASP A 14 13.42 -10.87 -10.80
C ASP A 14 12.38 -9.74 -11.00
N THR A 15 11.14 -9.93 -10.55
CA THR A 15 10.08 -8.92 -10.73
C THR A 15 9.44 -8.48 -9.42
N ASP A 16 9.15 -7.18 -9.32
CA ASP A 16 8.44 -6.57 -8.18
C ASP A 16 7.13 -7.28 -7.84
N ARG A 17 6.43 -7.80 -8.84
CA ARG A 17 5.17 -8.52 -8.66
C ARG A 17 5.39 -9.85 -7.95
N GLU A 18 6.37 -10.63 -8.38
CA GLU A 18 6.68 -11.92 -7.76
C GLU A 18 7.17 -11.73 -6.33
N MET A 19 7.96 -10.68 -6.06
CA MET A 19 8.39 -10.33 -4.72
C MET A 19 7.20 -10.04 -3.79
N ILE A 20 6.25 -9.22 -4.26
CA ILE A 20 5.05 -8.88 -3.49
C ILE A 20 4.17 -10.11 -3.26
N ASP A 21 3.94 -10.92 -4.30
CA ASP A 21 3.10 -12.11 -4.17
C ASP A 21 3.73 -13.13 -3.19
N ALA A 22 5.06 -13.27 -3.17
CA ALA A 22 5.77 -14.07 -2.17
C ALA A 22 5.60 -13.52 -0.75
N PHE A 23 5.76 -12.20 -0.55
CA PHE A 23 5.63 -11.58 0.76
C PHE A 23 4.21 -11.61 1.30
N VAL A 24 3.21 -11.43 0.43
CA VAL A 24 1.79 -11.56 0.79
C VAL A 24 1.47 -12.98 1.29
N ALA A 25 2.07 -14.00 0.67
CA ALA A 25 1.79 -15.39 0.98
C ALA A 25 2.65 -15.98 2.12
N ALA A 26 3.66 -15.26 2.61
CA ALA A 26 4.60 -15.77 3.60
C ALA A 26 3.96 -15.85 5.01
N PRO A 27 3.74 -17.07 5.57
CA PRO A 27 3.06 -17.23 6.86
C PRO A 27 3.76 -16.49 8.00
N ARG A 28 5.10 -16.51 7.99
CA ARG A 28 5.91 -15.83 9.02
C ARG A 28 5.71 -14.31 9.02
N LEU A 29 5.49 -13.68 7.86
CA LEU A 29 5.20 -12.25 7.77
C LEU A 29 3.77 -11.93 8.20
N ILE A 30 2.81 -12.80 7.84
CA ILE A 30 1.42 -12.69 8.26
C ILE A 30 1.33 -12.76 9.79
N ASP A 31 1.93 -13.78 10.40
CA ASP A 31 1.94 -13.99 11.85
C ASP A 31 2.59 -12.81 12.57
N ALA A 32 3.72 -12.30 12.06
CA ALA A 32 4.40 -11.16 12.65
C ALA A 32 3.58 -9.88 12.56
N PHE A 33 2.87 -9.67 11.45
CA PHE A 33 1.93 -8.56 11.31
C PHE A 33 0.78 -8.68 12.32
N ASP A 34 0.19 -9.86 12.46
CA ASP A 34 -0.92 -10.07 13.39
C ASP A 34 -0.50 -9.93 14.86
N GLN A 35 0.72 -10.37 15.19
CA GLN A 35 1.32 -10.17 16.51
C GLN A 35 1.56 -8.68 16.80
N LEU A 36 2.10 -7.92 15.85
CA LEU A 36 2.29 -6.48 16.02
C LEU A 36 0.96 -5.73 16.13
N MET A 37 -0.02 -6.05 15.28
CA MET A 37 -1.37 -5.47 15.38
C MET A 37 -2.00 -5.74 16.75
N ALA A 38 -1.74 -6.90 17.36
CA ALA A 38 -2.27 -7.25 18.68
C ALA A 38 -1.47 -6.64 19.85
N GLY A 39 -0.14 -6.59 19.75
CA GLY A 39 0.77 -6.29 20.86
C GLY A 39 1.35 -4.88 20.88
N ASP A 40 1.33 -4.15 19.75
CA ASP A 40 1.93 -2.82 19.62
C ASP A 40 0.85 -1.77 19.29
N PRO A 41 0.43 -0.97 20.30
CA PRO A 41 -0.57 0.09 20.10
C PRO A 41 -0.14 1.15 19.09
N ASN A 42 1.15 1.48 19.02
CA ASN A 42 1.65 2.49 18.10
C ASN A 42 1.58 1.96 16.66
N PHE A 43 2.01 0.71 16.43
CA PHE A 43 1.89 0.08 15.13
C PHE A 43 0.43 -0.01 14.68
N ARG A 44 -0.46 -0.45 15.56
CA ARG A 44 -1.90 -0.48 15.29
C ARG A 44 -2.43 0.89 14.90
N GLN A 45 -2.09 1.94 15.65
CA GLN A 45 -2.52 3.30 15.36
C GLN A 45 -2.04 3.76 13.97
N MET A 46 -0.76 3.57 13.64
CA MET A 46 -0.23 3.93 12.32
C MET A 46 -0.98 3.23 11.18
N VAL A 47 -1.24 1.93 11.32
CA VAL A 47 -1.99 1.16 10.33
C VAL A 47 -3.44 1.64 10.23
N THR A 48 -4.11 1.88 11.36
CA THR A 48 -5.48 2.42 11.39
C THR A 48 -5.59 3.78 10.72
N GLU A 49 -4.68 4.71 11.02
CA GLU A 49 -4.62 6.03 10.38
C GLU A 49 -4.39 5.90 8.86
N PHE A 50 -3.53 4.97 8.45
CA PHE A 50 -3.31 4.69 7.03
C PHE A 50 -4.55 4.16 6.32
N THR A 51 -5.41 3.38 6.99
CA THR A 51 -6.67 2.92 6.41
C THR A 51 -7.65 4.04 6.07
N ALA A 52 -7.56 5.20 6.74
CA ALA A 52 -8.36 6.38 6.39
C ALA A 52 -7.96 6.97 5.02
N LEU A 53 -6.77 6.62 4.53
CA LEU A 53 -6.30 6.97 3.20
C LEU A 53 -6.71 5.94 2.13
N TRP A 54 -7.50 4.92 2.46
CA TRP A 54 -7.98 3.93 1.51
C TRP A 54 -9.32 4.36 0.86
N PRO A 55 -9.61 3.94 -0.39
CA PRO A 55 -8.70 3.22 -1.29
C PRO A 55 -7.66 4.15 -1.94
N VAL A 56 -6.56 3.52 -2.38
CA VAL A 56 -5.52 4.07 -3.25
C VAL A 56 -5.80 3.63 -4.69
N LEU A 57 -6.12 4.59 -5.55
CA LEU A 57 -6.42 4.36 -6.96
C LEU A 57 -5.16 4.02 -7.75
N ASN A 58 -5.25 3.12 -8.72
CA ASN A 58 -4.18 2.92 -9.68
C ASN A 58 -4.19 4.05 -10.72
N VAL A 59 -3.22 4.96 -10.65
CA VAL A 59 -3.18 6.18 -11.49
C VAL A 59 -3.18 5.85 -12.98
N ARG A 60 -2.45 4.80 -13.40
CA ARG A 60 -2.43 4.35 -14.80
C ARG A 60 -3.81 3.88 -15.25
N SER A 61 -4.54 3.15 -14.40
CA SER A 61 -5.90 2.70 -14.69
C SER A 61 -6.89 3.86 -14.73
N VAL A 62 -6.74 4.87 -13.87
CA VAL A 62 -7.56 6.09 -13.92
C VAL A 62 -7.34 6.77 -15.26
N ARG A 63 -6.09 7.05 -15.64
CA ARG A 63 -5.75 7.72 -16.90
C ARG A 63 -6.29 6.99 -18.13
N ALA A 64 -6.15 5.67 -18.16
CA ALA A 64 -6.60 4.85 -19.27
C ALA A 64 -8.14 4.84 -19.45
N LYS A 65 -8.90 5.08 -18.37
CA LYS A 65 -10.37 4.91 -18.37
C LYS A 65 -11.14 6.22 -18.27
N LEU A 66 -10.60 7.19 -17.53
CA LEU A 66 -11.23 8.48 -17.22
C LEU A 66 -10.45 9.68 -17.81
N GLY A 67 -9.26 9.45 -18.37
CA GLY A 67 -8.40 10.49 -18.95
C GLY A 67 -7.41 11.11 -17.96
N TYR A 68 -6.48 11.90 -18.48
CA TYR A 68 -5.38 12.51 -17.70
C TYR A 68 -5.82 13.60 -16.73
N ASP A 69 -6.93 14.29 -17.03
CA ASP A 69 -7.42 15.40 -16.21
C ASP A 69 -8.43 14.97 -15.12
N ALA A 70 -8.73 13.66 -15.00
CA ALA A 70 -9.73 13.15 -14.07
C ALA A 70 -9.50 13.61 -12.61
N PHE A 71 -8.25 13.65 -12.17
CA PHE A 71 -7.88 14.09 -10.81
C PHE A 71 -8.06 15.59 -10.57
N ARG A 72 -8.14 16.41 -11.63
CA ARG A 72 -8.36 17.86 -11.56
C ARG A 72 -9.83 18.23 -11.72
N GLN A 73 -10.58 17.43 -12.48
CA GLN A 73 -11.98 17.70 -12.82
C GLN A 73 -12.96 17.28 -11.72
N HIS A 74 -12.56 16.35 -10.85
CA HIS A 74 -13.45 15.76 -9.86
C HIS A 74 -12.84 15.90 -8.46
N ASP A 75 -13.70 16.22 -7.49
CA ASP A 75 -13.35 15.98 -6.10
C ASP A 75 -13.20 14.47 -5.83
N ARG A 76 -12.72 14.12 -4.64
CA ARG A 76 -12.41 12.73 -4.31
C ARG A 76 -13.65 11.83 -4.33
N ALA A 77 -14.79 12.30 -3.83
CA ALA A 77 -16.00 11.48 -3.75
C ALA A 77 -16.56 11.19 -5.15
N ALA A 78 -16.64 12.22 -5.99
CA ALA A 78 -17.03 12.09 -7.39
C ALA A 78 -16.06 11.19 -8.16
N LEU A 79 -14.75 11.37 -7.96
CA LEU A 79 -13.72 10.55 -8.61
C LEU A 79 -13.86 9.07 -8.21
N LEU A 80 -14.11 8.77 -6.93
CA LEU A 80 -14.33 7.40 -6.48
C LEU A 80 -15.57 6.77 -7.12
N ALA A 81 -16.67 7.51 -7.23
CA ALA A 81 -17.89 7.01 -7.88
C ALA A 81 -17.64 6.67 -9.36
N LEU A 82 -16.92 7.55 -10.07
CA LEU A 82 -16.52 7.30 -11.47
C LEU A 82 -15.56 6.12 -11.59
N CYS A 83 -14.60 5.99 -10.67
CA CYS A 83 -13.67 4.87 -10.63
C CYS A 83 -14.42 3.54 -10.41
N ALA A 84 -15.42 3.51 -9.53
CA ALA A 84 -16.26 2.34 -9.33
C ALA A 84 -17.04 1.98 -10.60
N ALA A 85 -17.69 2.96 -11.24
CA ALA A 85 -18.45 2.75 -12.48
C ALA A 85 -17.58 2.27 -13.65
N ALA A 86 -16.35 2.78 -13.76
CA ALA A 86 -15.40 2.39 -14.80
C ALA A 86 -14.57 1.15 -14.44
N ASN A 87 -14.78 0.55 -13.27
CA ASN A 87 -13.99 -0.59 -12.76
C ASN A 87 -12.48 -0.28 -12.74
N VAL A 88 -12.10 0.91 -12.27
CA VAL A 88 -10.70 1.32 -12.09
C VAL A 88 -10.04 0.44 -11.04
N LYS A 89 -8.83 -0.04 -11.32
CA LYS A 89 -8.03 -0.82 -10.36
C LYS A 89 -7.69 0.04 -9.14
N GLN A 90 -7.80 -0.52 -7.94
CA GLN A 90 -7.47 0.15 -6.68
C GLN A 90 -7.03 -0.87 -5.63
N GLN A 91 -6.34 -0.39 -4.60
CA GLN A 91 -5.97 -1.17 -3.42
C GLN A 91 -6.39 -0.44 -2.15
N PRO A 92 -6.69 -1.16 -1.06
CA PRO A 92 -6.91 -2.61 -1.03
C PRO A 92 -8.18 -3.02 -1.79
N SER A 93 -8.22 -4.25 -2.29
CA SER A 93 -9.45 -4.88 -2.77
C SER A 93 -10.30 -5.38 -1.60
N GLY A 94 -11.63 -5.17 -1.68
CA GLY A 94 -12.58 -5.74 -0.71
C GLY A 94 -12.51 -5.16 0.71
N TRP A 95 -11.94 -3.97 0.88
CA TRP A 95 -11.90 -3.29 2.18
C TRP A 95 -13.27 -2.76 2.58
N VAL A 96 -13.62 -3.03 3.84
CA VAL A 96 -14.80 -2.48 4.51
C VAL A 96 -14.29 -1.53 5.58
N ALA A 97 -14.83 -0.30 5.61
CA ALA A 97 -14.47 0.67 6.63
C ALA A 97 -14.69 0.08 8.03
N GLU A 98 -13.82 0.45 8.98
CA GLU A 98 -13.83 -0.04 10.38
C GLU A 98 -13.48 -1.54 10.55
N GLY A 99 -13.13 -2.25 9.47
CA GLY A 99 -12.60 -3.61 9.55
C GLY A 99 -11.20 -3.68 10.17
N ARG A 100 -10.71 -4.90 10.43
CA ARG A 100 -9.29 -5.14 10.74
C ARG A 100 -8.53 -5.33 9.43
N PRO A 101 -7.53 -4.49 9.10
CA PRO A 101 -6.74 -4.65 7.87
C PRO A 101 -5.89 -5.92 7.94
N SER A 102 -5.83 -6.67 6.85
CA SER A 102 -4.93 -7.82 6.71
C SER A 102 -3.54 -7.41 6.21
N TRP A 103 -2.56 -8.29 6.41
CA TRP A 103 -1.22 -8.15 5.85
C TRP A 103 -1.25 -7.91 4.34
N GLU A 104 -2.04 -8.69 3.61
CA GLU A 104 -2.20 -8.55 2.17
C GLU A 104 -2.72 -7.16 1.78
N GLN A 105 -3.78 -6.70 2.45
CA GLN A 105 -4.39 -5.40 2.17
C GLN A 105 -3.39 -4.27 2.40
N LEU A 106 -2.65 -4.33 3.51
CA LEU A 106 -1.62 -3.34 3.82
C LEU A 106 -0.51 -3.35 2.75
N LEU A 107 0.10 -4.51 2.49
CA LEU A 107 1.27 -4.62 1.64
C LEU A 107 0.95 -4.27 0.17
N ARG A 108 -0.18 -4.76 -0.37
CA ARG A 108 -0.61 -4.42 -1.74
C ARG A 108 -0.93 -2.94 -1.88
N THR A 109 -1.44 -2.30 -0.83
CA THR A 109 -1.72 -0.86 -0.86
C THR A 109 -0.44 -0.03 -0.84
N ILE A 110 0.52 -0.37 0.02
CA ILE A 110 1.84 0.28 0.05
C ILE A 110 2.55 0.10 -1.30
N TYR A 111 2.46 -1.09 -1.89
CA TYR A 111 2.99 -1.33 -3.23
C TYR A 111 2.31 -0.45 -4.29
N GLN A 112 0.99 -0.27 -4.24
CA GLN A 112 0.27 0.62 -5.14
C GLN A 112 0.68 2.10 -4.96
N VAL A 113 0.92 2.56 -3.73
CA VAL A 113 1.47 3.91 -3.46
C VAL A 113 2.83 4.09 -4.14
N ARG A 114 3.72 3.11 -3.97
CA ARG A 114 5.02 3.09 -4.66
C ARG A 114 4.85 3.18 -6.18
N CYS A 115 4.01 2.32 -6.78
CA CYS A 115 3.77 2.34 -8.23
C CYS A 115 3.26 3.72 -8.70
N ASN A 116 2.35 4.34 -7.94
CA ASN A 116 1.80 5.65 -8.30
C ASN A 116 2.86 6.77 -8.26
N LEU A 117 3.80 6.72 -7.31
CA LEU A 117 4.90 7.69 -7.24
C LEU A 117 5.74 7.73 -8.52
N PHE A 118 6.05 6.56 -9.08
CA PHE A 118 6.82 6.45 -10.33
C PHE A 118 6.02 6.88 -11.56
N HIS A 119 4.72 7.13 -11.44
CA HIS A 119 3.85 7.57 -12.53
C HIS A 119 3.43 9.04 -12.44
N GLY A 120 3.95 9.77 -11.44
CA GLY A 120 4.14 11.21 -11.41
C GLY A 120 2.92 12.05 -11.81
N GLU A 121 2.23 12.61 -10.82
CA GLU A 121 1.37 13.77 -11.05
C GLU A 121 1.68 14.82 -9.99
N LYS A 122 1.93 16.06 -10.42
CA LYS A 122 1.83 17.24 -9.55
C LYS A 122 0.34 17.59 -9.49
N SER A 123 -0.41 16.83 -8.71
CA SER A 123 -1.85 16.98 -8.48
C SER A 123 -2.11 17.83 -7.23
N PRO A 124 -3.26 18.52 -7.10
CA PRO A 124 -3.73 19.07 -5.82
C PRO A 124 -3.80 18.02 -4.70
N GLN A 125 -3.83 16.73 -5.06
CA GLN A 125 -3.70 15.60 -4.15
C GLN A 125 -2.27 15.41 -3.60
N SER A 126 -1.32 16.29 -3.94
CA SER A 126 0.07 16.28 -3.45
C SER A 126 0.19 16.11 -1.94
N LEU A 127 -0.72 16.68 -1.15
CA LEU A 127 -0.72 16.50 0.30
C LEU A 127 -1.10 15.06 0.68
N ARG A 128 -2.17 14.52 0.08
CA ARG A 128 -2.58 13.13 0.29
C ARG A 128 -1.53 12.15 -0.21
N ASP A 129 -0.91 12.41 -1.36
CA ASP A 129 0.15 11.58 -1.92
C ASP A 129 1.37 11.60 -0.99
N ARG A 130 1.73 12.77 -0.45
CA ARG A 130 2.76 12.88 0.58
C ARG A 130 2.41 12.08 1.82
N ASP A 131 1.18 12.19 2.32
CA ASP A 131 0.72 11.47 3.52
C ASP A 131 0.74 9.96 3.29
N LEU A 132 0.29 9.49 2.12
CA LEU A 132 0.37 8.09 1.72
C LEU A 132 1.80 7.55 1.74
N VAL A 133 2.75 8.34 1.23
CA VAL A 133 4.16 7.95 1.17
C VAL A 133 4.80 7.92 2.54
N LEU A 134 4.60 8.97 3.34
CA LEU A 134 5.16 9.06 4.69
C LEU A 134 4.58 7.96 5.60
N ALA A 135 3.26 7.74 5.56
CA ALA A 135 2.63 6.66 6.31
C ALA A 135 3.14 5.29 5.87
N SER A 136 3.29 5.05 4.56
CA SER A 136 3.86 3.80 4.04
C SER A 136 5.29 3.57 4.53
N ASP A 137 6.14 4.60 4.48
CA ASP A 137 7.54 4.51 4.90
C ASP A 137 7.66 4.25 6.41
N HIS A 138 6.88 4.96 7.24
CA HIS A 138 6.88 4.77 8.70
C HIS A 138 6.37 3.38 9.10
N ILE A 139 5.27 2.90 8.50
CA ILE A 139 4.71 1.57 8.80
C ILE A 139 5.74 0.49 8.45
N LEU A 140 6.35 0.56 7.27
CA LEU A 140 7.35 -0.43 6.86
C LEU A 140 8.60 -0.37 7.74
N ALA A 141 9.12 0.82 8.03
CA ALA A 141 10.30 0.98 8.89
C ALA A 141 10.05 0.39 10.28
N HIS A 142 8.89 0.69 10.87
CA HIS A 142 8.51 0.15 12.18
C HIS A 142 8.32 -1.36 12.14
N PHE A 143 7.58 -1.89 11.15
CA PHE A 143 7.38 -3.32 10.97
C PHE A 143 8.72 -4.06 10.89
N ILE A 144 9.64 -3.56 10.06
CA ILE A 144 10.94 -4.20 9.87
C ILE A 144 11.78 -4.13 11.15
N ALA A 145 11.85 -2.97 11.81
CA ALA A 145 12.61 -2.81 13.05
C ALA A 145 12.06 -3.68 14.19
N ALA A 146 10.74 -3.79 14.32
CA ALA A 146 10.10 -4.54 15.38
C ALA A 146 10.14 -6.06 15.17
N THR A 147 10.16 -6.52 13.91
CA THR A 147 10.19 -7.96 13.58
C THR A 147 11.59 -8.51 13.35
N GLY A 148 12.57 -7.66 13.03
CA GLY A 148 13.90 -8.10 12.61
C GLY A 148 13.87 -8.90 11.30
N CYS A 149 12.85 -8.70 10.45
CA CYS A 149 12.62 -9.54 9.27
C CYS A 149 13.66 -9.36 8.14
N PHE A 150 14.61 -8.43 8.29
CA PHE A 150 15.78 -8.35 7.39
C PHE A 150 16.68 -9.58 7.47
N ASP A 151 16.77 -10.23 8.64
CA ASP A 151 17.66 -11.36 8.88
C ASP A 151 16.97 -12.71 8.59
N TRP A 152 15.78 -12.69 8.00
CA TRP A 152 15.03 -13.91 7.70
C TRP A 152 15.45 -14.43 6.34
N HIS A 153 16.12 -15.58 6.35
CA HIS A 153 16.47 -16.33 5.15
C HIS A 153 15.63 -17.60 5.08
N ASP A 154 15.01 -17.84 3.92
CA ASP A 154 14.40 -19.11 3.60
C ASP A 154 15.55 -20.12 3.38
N HIS A 155 15.84 -20.93 4.40
CA HIS A 155 16.76 -22.06 4.31
C HIS A 155 16.08 -23.30 3.75
#